data_AF-A0A960EAW5-F1
#
_entry.id   AF-A0A960EAW5-F1
#
_cell.length_a   1.000
_cell.length_b   1.000
_cell.length_c   1.000
_cell.angle_alpha   90.00
_cell.angle_beta   90.00
_cell.angle_gamma   90.00
#
_symmetry.space_group_name_H-M   'P 1'
#
loop_
_entity.id
_entity.type
_entity.pdbx_description
1 polymer ?
#
loop_
_entity_poly.entity_id
_entity_poly.type
_entity_poly.pdbx_seq_one_letter_code
_entity_poly.pdbx_strand_id
1 'polypeptide(L)'
;MRVVGIDLAASPASTGVVVLEPEGSRWAARRIGGAPDDDALVALAEGAVAIGVDAPLGWPDAFVEAVTAHHRFEPWTGTTDRRPLTHRLTDGVTKEVTGRYPLSVSADLLGVVAMRAALLQRRWADEAWAGVAAPRDGSGMLSETYPAAAFAAWGIECRGYKARRRPEESTTVRASIVRTIEAATGRWLDLGDLPDDMVADDHLLDALVCALVAVAVRTGSTSWPPGDAVDVARREGWIHIPTDPLDHLRPPAR
;
A
#
# COMPACT_ATOMS: atom_id res chain seq x y z
N MET A 1 -12.02 11.35 12.16
CA MET A 1 -10.68 11.30 11.55
C MET A 1 -10.27 9.83 11.55
N ARG A 2 -9.95 9.24 10.40
CA ARG A 2 -9.56 7.82 10.33
C ARG A 2 -8.47 7.62 9.29
N VAL A 3 -7.55 6.71 9.56
CA VAL A 3 -6.55 6.26 8.58
C VAL A 3 -6.86 4.82 8.22
N VAL A 4 -6.93 4.52 6.93
CA VAL A 4 -7.28 3.19 6.44
C VAL A 4 -6.05 2.57 5.79
N GLY A 5 -5.73 1.33 6.15
CA GLY A 5 -4.75 0.51 5.46
C GLY A 5 -5.41 -0.68 4.79
N ILE A 6 -5.03 -0.93 3.53
CA ILE A 6 -5.64 -1.95 2.68
C ILE A 6 -4.53 -2.80 2.06
N ASP A 7 -4.45 -4.08 2.42
CA ASP A 7 -3.72 -5.08 1.63
C ASP A 7 -4.66 -5.57 0.53
N LEU A 8 -4.53 -5.00 -0.68
CA LEU A 8 -5.50 -5.22 -1.75
C LEU A 8 -5.16 -6.47 -2.56
N ALA A 9 -6.11 -7.38 -2.69
CA ALA A 9 -6.00 -8.52 -3.60
C ALA A 9 -6.98 -8.43 -4.77
N ALA A 10 -6.88 -9.34 -5.72
CA ALA A 10 -7.83 -9.45 -6.82
C ALA A 10 -9.25 -9.83 -6.34
N SER A 11 -9.37 -10.47 -5.17
CA SER A 11 -10.64 -10.89 -4.58
C SER A 11 -10.82 -10.34 -3.15
N PRO A 12 -12.07 -10.07 -2.73
CA PRO A 12 -12.39 -9.69 -1.35
C PRO A 12 -11.86 -10.65 -0.29
N ALA A 13 -11.90 -11.96 -0.56
CA ALA A 13 -11.53 -13.00 0.39
C ALA A 13 -10.04 -13.02 0.79
N SER A 14 -9.18 -12.33 0.02
CA SER A 14 -7.76 -12.18 0.31
C SER A 14 -7.37 -10.72 0.50
N THR A 15 -8.33 -9.85 0.79
CA THR A 15 -8.09 -8.43 1.05
C THR A 15 -8.13 -8.17 2.54
N GLY A 16 -7.03 -7.65 3.08
CA GLY A 16 -6.94 -7.23 4.48
C GLY A 16 -7.26 -5.75 4.63
N VAL A 17 -7.92 -5.38 5.72
CA VAL A 17 -8.20 -3.96 6.04
C VAL A 17 -8.05 -3.70 7.52
N VAL A 18 -7.33 -2.63 7.85
CA VAL A 18 -7.21 -2.09 9.21
C VAL A 18 -7.57 -0.61 9.18
N VAL A 19 -8.40 -0.18 10.13
CA VAL A 19 -8.76 1.22 10.34
C VAL A 19 -8.16 1.70 11.65
N LEU A 20 -7.40 2.80 11.59
CA LEU A 20 -6.92 3.51 12.77
C LEU A 20 -7.86 4.66 13.06
N GLU A 21 -8.37 4.74 14.29
CA GLU A 21 -9.28 5.82 14.73
C GLU A 21 -8.83 6.40 16.08
N PRO A 22 -9.02 7.70 16.32
CA PRO A 22 -8.71 8.31 17.61
C PRO A 22 -9.60 7.73 18.73
N GLU A 23 -8.99 7.34 19.85
CA GLU A 23 -9.68 6.87 21.05
C GLU A 23 -9.04 7.53 22.29
N GLY A 24 -9.76 8.47 22.91
CA GLY A 24 -9.21 9.26 24.02
C GLY A 24 -8.00 10.09 23.60
N SER A 25 -6.83 9.87 24.21
CA SER A 25 -5.54 10.50 23.83
C SER A 25 -4.69 9.65 22.90
N ARG A 26 -5.17 8.45 22.54
CA ARG A 26 -4.49 7.47 21.70
C ARG A 26 -5.27 7.25 20.40
N TRP A 27 -4.81 6.29 19.62
CA TRP A 27 -5.51 5.72 18.47
C TRP A 27 -5.73 4.24 18.72
N ALA A 28 -6.83 3.69 18.21
CA ALA A 28 -7.11 2.26 18.22
C ALA A 28 -7.09 1.73 16.80
N ALA A 29 -6.45 0.58 16.59
CA ALA A 29 -6.53 -0.18 15.35
C ALA A 29 -7.74 -1.12 15.43
N ARG A 30 -8.53 -1.18 14.36
CA ARG A 30 -9.72 -2.03 14.27
C ARG A 30 -9.72 -2.76 12.94
N ARG A 31 -10.05 -4.05 12.98
CA ARG A 31 -10.44 -4.82 11.79
C ARG A 31 -11.89 -4.49 11.44
N ILE A 32 -12.22 -4.70 10.17
CA ILE A 32 -13.61 -4.79 9.74
C ILE A 32 -14.09 -6.25 9.82
N GLY A 33 -15.39 -6.43 9.98
CA GLY A 33 -16.02 -7.75 10.00
C GLY A 33 -16.21 -8.30 8.58
N GLY A 34 -15.97 -9.60 8.38
CA GLY A 34 -16.15 -10.26 7.08
C GLY A 34 -15.05 -9.94 6.06
N ALA A 35 -15.24 -10.40 4.83
CA ALA A 35 -14.36 -10.10 3.71
C ALA A 35 -14.77 -8.75 3.07
N PRO A 36 -13.87 -7.75 2.98
CA PRO A 36 -14.21 -6.45 2.39
C PRO A 36 -14.42 -6.54 0.88
N ASP A 37 -15.68 -6.40 0.47
CA ASP A 37 -16.00 -6.08 -0.91
C ASP A 37 -15.71 -4.60 -1.24
N ASP A 38 -15.86 -4.25 -2.51
CA ASP A 38 -15.53 -2.91 -2.98
C ASP A 38 -16.46 -1.84 -2.39
N ASP A 39 -17.71 -2.17 -2.06
CA ASP A 39 -18.65 -1.24 -1.41
C ASP A 39 -18.19 -0.89 0.01
N ALA A 40 -17.73 -1.89 0.76
CA ALA A 40 -17.12 -1.66 2.07
C ALA A 40 -15.86 -0.79 1.97
N LEU A 41 -14.99 -1.04 0.99
CA LEU A 41 -13.78 -0.24 0.77
C LEU A 41 -14.10 1.21 0.38
N VAL A 42 -15.17 1.45 -0.38
CA VAL A 42 -15.62 2.80 -0.73
C VAL A 42 -16.22 3.51 0.48
N ALA A 43 -17.06 2.84 1.26
CA ALA A 43 -17.63 3.39 2.48
C ALA A 43 -16.55 3.76 3.52
N LEU A 44 -15.42 3.04 3.56
CA LEU A 44 -14.30 3.36 4.42
C LEU A 44 -13.54 4.64 4.03
N ALA A 45 -13.62 5.06 2.76
CA ALA A 45 -12.95 6.26 2.30
C ALA A 45 -13.64 7.56 2.76
N GLU A 46 -14.93 7.50 3.08
CA GLU A 46 -15.71 8.69 3.47
C GLU A 46 -15.18 9.32 4.77
N GLY A 47 -14.64 10.54 4.74
CA GLY A 47 -14.07 11.16 5.95
C GLY A 47 -12.83 10.45 6.52
N ALA A 48 -12.22 9.54 5.77
CA ALA A 48 -10.83 9.17 5.99
C ALA A 48 -9.93 10.41 5.80
N VAL A 49 -8.78 10.45 6.45
CA VAL A 49 -7.77 11.48 6.23
C VAL A 49 -6.55 10.95 5.48
N ALA A 50 -6.41 9.63 5.43
CA ALA A 50 -5.41 8.94 4.63
C ALA A 50 -5.84 7.49 4.39
N ILE A 51 -5.48 6.97 3.22
CA ILE A 51 -5.70 5.59 2.79
C ILE A 51 -4.38 5.08 2.19
N GLY A 52 -3.77 4.10 2.85
CA GLY A 52 -2.62 3.35 2.32
C GLY A 52 -3.10 2.07 1.65
N VAL A 53 -2.65 1.81 0.42
CA VAL A 53 -3.06 0.62 -0.35
C VAL A 53 -1.81 -0.13 -0.83
N ASP A 54 -1.72 -1.43 -0.55
CA ASP A 54 -0.76 -2.34 -1.20
C ASP A 54 -1.29 -2.77 -2.56
N ALA A 55 -1.19 -1.88 -3.55
CA ALA A 55 -1.44 -2.17 -4.94
C ALA A 55 -0.83 -1.09 -5.84
N PRO A 56 -0.35 -1.44 -7.05
CA PRO A 56 0.00 -0.44 -8.05
C PRO A 56 -1.20 0.46 -8.36
N LEU A 57 -1.00 1.78 -8.24
CA LEU A 57 -2.05 2.76 -8.53
C LEU A 57 -2.13 3.17 -10.01
N GLY A 58 -1.10 2.83 -10.80
CA GLY A 58 -1.01 3.12 -12.23
C GLY A 58 -0.12 2.13 -12.98
N TRP A 59 0.07 2.41 -14.26
CA TRP A 59 0.92 1.62 -15.18
C TRP A 59 2.07 2.48 -15.68
N PRO A 60 3.19 1.87 -16.12
CA PRO A 60 4.27 2.59 -16.76
C PRO A 60 3.77 3.39 -17.97
N ASP A 61 4.20 4.65 -18.11
CA ASP A 61 3.81 5.50 -19.25
C ASP A 61 4.16 4.82 -20.57
N ALA A 62 5.35 4.20 -20.66
CA ALA A 62 5.81 3.47 -21.84
C ALA A 62 4.93 2.24 -22.16
N PHE A 63 4.36 1.57 -21.15
CA PHE A 63 3.43 0.47 -21.37
C PHE A 63 2.12 0.97 -22.00
N VAL A 64 1.56 2.04 -21.44
CA VAL A 64 0.32 2.66 -21.93
C VAL A 64 0.50 3.13 -23.37
N GLU A 65 1.63 3.79 -23.68
CA GLU A 65 1.97 4.24 -25.02
C GLU A 65 2.05 3.06 -26.01
N ALA A 66 2.82 2.02 -25.67
CA ALA A 66 3.05 0.88 -26.57
C ALA A 66 1.77 0.09 -26.87
N VAL A 67 0.95 -0.18 -25.84
CA VAL A 67 -0.33 -0.88 -26.02
C VAL A 67 -1.34 -0.03 -26.79
N THR A 68 -1.35 1.28 -26.58
CA THR A 68 -2.22 2.21 -27.33
C THR A 68 -1.83 2.25 -28.81
N ALA A 69 -0.55 2.37 -29.12
CA ALA A 69 -0.04 2.36 -30.49
C ALA A 69 -0.40 1.02 -31.18
N HIS A 70 -0.14 -0.10 -30.52
CA HIS A 70 -0.50 -1.42 -31.03
C HIS A 70 -2.00 -1.56 -31.31
N HIS A 71 -2.86 -1.08 -30.38
CA HIS A 71 -4.32 -1.13 -30.55
C HIS A 71 -4.80 -0.31 -31.76
N ARG A 72 -4.10 0.77 -32.10
CA ARG A 72 -4.37 1.63 -33.25
C ARG A 72 -3.71 1.17 -34.55
N PHE A 73 -3.03 0.02 -34.55
CA PHE A 73 -2.22 -0.47 -35.68
C PHE A 73 -1.05 0.45 -36.04
N GLU A 74 -0.58 1.26 -35.08
CA GLU A 74 0.63 2.08 -35.19
C GLU A 74 1.88 1.26 -34.80
N PRO A 75 3.10 1.71 -35.16
CA PRO A 75 4.33 1.02 -34.76
C PRO A 75 4.46 0.87 -33.24
N TRP A 76 4.85 -0.32 -32.78
CA TRP A 76 5.15 -0.58 -31.36
C TRP A 76 6.32 0.27 -30.88
N THR A 77 6.11 1.07 -29.84
CA THR A 77 7.10 2.02 -29.31
C THR A 77 8.08 1.39 -28.33
N GLY A 78 7.79 0.19 -27.83
CA GLY A 78 8.67 -0.54 -26.93
C GLY A 78 9.91 -1.12 -27.63
N THR A 79 10.98 -1.34 -26.86
CA THR A 79 12.23 -1.91 -27.36
C THR A 79 12.40 -3.39 -26.99
N THR A 80 13.54 -3.99 -27.34
CA THR A 80 13.91 -5.32 -26.85
C THR A 80 14.13 -5.36 -25.33
N ASP A 81 14.49 -4.23 -24.71
CA ASP A 81 14.42 -4.07 -23.26
C ASP A 81 12.98 -3.83 -22.82
N ARG A 82 12.42 -4.83 -22.13
CA ARG A 82 11.02 -4.82 -21.66
C ARG A 82 10.86 -4.17 -20.29
N ARG A 83 11.94 -3.81 -19.61
CA ARG A 83 11.87 -3.26 -18.24
C ARG A 83 11.03 -1.97 -18.16
N PRO A 84 11.20 -0.98 -19.05
CA PRO A 84 10.37 0.23 -19.03
C PRO A 84 8.87 -0.04 -19.26
N LEU A 85 8.51 -1.19 -19.86
CA LEU A 85 7.12 -1.57 -20.08
C LEU A 85 6.52 -2.37 -18.91
N THR A 86 7.37 -2.97 -18.08
CA THR A 86 6.94 -3.90 -17.02
C THR A 86 7.00 -3.27 -15.65
N HIS A 87 7.95 -2.37 -15.42
CA HIS A 87 8.19 -1.74 -14.13
C HIS A 87 8.10 -0.23 -14.27
N ARG A 88 7.48 0.40 -13.29
CA ARG A 88 7.36 1.85 -13.15
C ARG A 88 8.66 2.42 -12.61
N LEU A 89 8.79 3.74 -12.67
CA LEU A 89 9.93 4.44 -12.09
C LEU A 89 10.10 4.11 -10.60
N THR A 90 9.00 4.10 -9.84
CA THR A 90 8.99 3.81 -8.40
C THR A 90 9.42 2.38 -8.07
N ASP A 91 9.23 1.41 -8.97
CA ASP A 91 9.61 0.02 -8.75
C ASP A 91 11.16 -0.12 -8.81
N GLY A 92 11.81 0.68 -9.65
CA GLY A 92 13.28 0.80 -9.70
C GLY A 92 13.87 1.38 -8.41
N VAL A 93 13.28 2.47 -7.90
CA VAL A 93 13.66 3.08 -6.61
C VAL A 93 13.44 2.10 -5.47
N THR A 94 12.32 1.38 -5.47
CA THR A 94 12.00 0.36 -4.45
C THR A 94 13.01 -0.79 -4.44
N LYS A 95 13.52 -1.18 -5.61
CA LYS A 95 14.59 -2.19 -5.70
C LYS A 95 15.89 -1.74 -5.06
N GLU A 96 16.24 -0.45 -5.12
CA GLU A 96 17.45 0.06 -4.48
C GLU A 96 17.39 -0.12 -2.96
N VAL A 97 16.19 -0.02 -2.38
CA VAL A 97 15.95 -0.22 -0.94
C VAL A 97 15.84 -1.71 -0.58
N THR A 98 15.04 -2.48 -1.33
CA THR A 98 14.69 -3.87 -0.98
C THR A 98 15.62 -4.93 -1.56
N GLY A 99 16.50 -4.53 -2.48
CA GLY A 99 17.40 -5.42 -3.22
C GLY A 99 16.70 -6.24 -4.32
N ARG A 100 15.38 -6.12 -4.50
CA ARG A 100 14.59 -6.87 -5.51
C ARG A 100 13.53 -5.98 -6.13
N TYR A 101 13.19 -6.24 -7.38
CA TYR A 101 12.04 -5.57 -7.98
C TYR A 101 10.75 -6.06 -7.31
N PRO A 102 9.78 -5.16 -7.07
CA PRO A 102 8.38 -5.54 -6.97
C PRO A 102 7.94 -6.34 -8.20
N LEU A 103 6.82 -7.06 -8.10
CA LEU A 103 6.25 -7.73 -9.27
C LEU A 103 5.82 -6.69 -10.32
N SER A 104 5.85 -7.08 -11.59
CA SER A 104 5.45 -6.23 -12.71
C SER A 104 3.94 -6.00 -12.72
N VAL A 105 3.50 -4.74 -12.66
CA VAL A 105 2.09 -4.38 -12.82
C VAL A 105 1.55 -4.73 -14.21
N SER A 106 2.41 -4.70 -15.23
CA SER A 106 2.01 -4.91 -16.62
C SER A 106 2.08 -6.36 -17.09
N ALA A 107 2.85 -7.22 -16.39
CA ALA A 107 3.20 -8.55 -16.90
C ALA A 107 3.15 -9.69 -15.87
N ASP A 108 2.96 -9.40 -14.58
CA ASP A 108 2.75 -10.42 -13.53
C ASP A 108 1.30 -10.39 -13.01
N LEU A 109 1.01 -11.23 -12.01
CA LEU A 109 -0.30 -11.33 -11.37
C LEU A 109 -0.77 -10.03 -10.66
N LEU A 110 0.09 -9.00 -10.54
CA LEU A 110 -0.34 -7.71 -10.01
C LEU A 110 -1.28 -6.95 -10.95
N GLY A 111 -1.30 -7.25 -12.25
CA GLY A 111 -2.16 -6.54 -13.21
C GLY A 111 -3.64 -6.60 -12.85
N VAL A 112 -4.13 -7.75 -12.37
CA VAL A 112 -5.54 -7.89 -11.94
C VAL A 112 -5.85 -7.11 -10.66
N VAL A 113 -4.89 -6.98 -9.75
CA VAL A 113 -5.02 -6.18 -8.53
C VAL A 113 -5.05 -4.69 -8.89
N ALA A 114 -4.17 -4.25 -9.79
CA ALA A 114 -4.13 -2.88 -10.28
C ALA A 114 -5.41 -2.47 -11.03
N MET A 115 -6.03 -3.39 -11.78
CA MET A 115 -7.35 -3.14 -12.39
C MET A 115 -8.43 -2.90 -11.33
N ARG A 116 -8.46 -3.71 -10.26
CA ARG A 116 -9.37 -3.47 -9.12
C ARG A 116 -9.06 -2.14 -8.43
N ALA A 117 -7.79 -1.82 -8.20
CA ALA A 117 -7.37 -0.55 -7.61
C ALA A 117 -7.80 0.65 -8.48
N ALA A 118 -7.73 0.54 -9.81
CA ALA A 118 -8.20 1.60 -10.72
C ALA A 118 -9.72 1.82 -10.64
N LEU A 119 -10.51 0.74 -10.50
CA LEU A 119 -11.95 0.85 -10.25
C LEU A 119 -12.24 1.52 -8.91
N LEU A 120 -11.55 1.11 -7.84
CA LEU A 120 -11.67 1.73 -6.52
C LEU A 120 -11.28 3.21 -6.53
N GLN A 121 -10.18 3.58 -7.20
CA GLN A 121 -9.79 4.99 -7.37
C GLN A 121 -10.90 5.84 -7.99
N ARG A 122 -11.57 5.32 -9.02
CA ARG A 122 -12.71 6.00 -9.64
C ARG A 122 -13.88 6.11 -8.65
N ARG A 123 -14.25 5.01 -8.00
CA ARG A 123 -15.37 5.00 -7.05
C ARG A 123 -15.13 5.90 -5.85
N TRP A 124 -13.91 5.92 -5.29
CA TRP A 124 -13.56 6.85 -4.23
C TRP A 124 -13.67 8.31 -4.67
N ALA A 125 -13.21 8.63 -5.89
CA ALA A 125 -13.38 9.97 -6.46
C ALA A 125 -14.88 10.34 -6.56
N ASP A 126 -15.67 9.48 -7.20
CA ASP A 126 -17.09 9.74 -7.50
C ASP A 126 -17.97 9.76 -6.23
N GLU A 127 -17.73 8.84 -5.29
CA GLU A 127 -18.63 8.55 -4.17
C GLU A 127 -18.15 9.14 -2.83
N ALA A 128 -16.83 9.29 -2.60
CA ALA A 128 -16.27 9.70 -1.31
C ALA A 128 -15.54 11.05 -1.33
N TRP A 129 -15.04 11.49 -2.48
CA TRP A 129 -14.18 12.69 -2.61
C TRP A 129 -14.77 13.78 -3.52
N ALA A 130 -16.09 13.82 -3.64
CA ALA A 130 -16.84 14.87 -4.35
C ALA A 130 -16.40 15.05 -5.83
N GLY A 131 -16.08 13.95 -6.51
CA GLY A 131 -15.65 13.93 -7.91
C GLY A 131 -14.17 14.26 -8.14
N VAL A 132 -13.35 14.38 -7.08
CA VAL A 132 -11.93 14.70 -7.20
C VAL A 132 -11.09 13.44 -7.10
N ALA A 133 -10.41 13.09 -8.20
CA ALA A 133 -9.45 11.99 -8.20
C ALA A 133 -8.22 12.34 -7.35
N ALA A 134 -7.82 11.43 -6.45
CA ALA A 134 -6.60 11.59 -5.68
C ALA A 134 -5.36 11.45 -6.59
N PRO A 135 -4.34 12.31 -6.45
CA PRO A 135 -3.08 12.11 -7.15
C PRO A 135 -2.38 10.84 -6.62
N ARG A 136 -1.72 10.10 -7.51
CA ARG A 136 -1.09 8.80 -7.18
C ARG A 136 0.31 8.93 -6.58
N ASP A 137 0.81 10.16 -6.46
CA ASP A 137 2.11 10.50 -5.85
C ASP A 137 2.05 10.60 -4.32
N GLY A 138 0.88 10.35 -3.71
CA GLY A 138 0.66 10.43 -2.27
C GLY A 138 0.39 11.82 -1.72
N SER A 139 0.38 12.87 -2.55
CA SER A 139 0.12 14.24 -2.08
C SER A 139 -1.32 14.48 -1.61
N GLY A 140 -2.23 13.57 -1.93
CA GLY A 140 -3.64 13.59 -1.52
C GLY A 140 -3.95 12.70 -0.33
N MET A 141 -5.13 12.05 -0.39
CA MET A 141 -5.61 11.10 0.62
C MET A 141 -5.18 9.67 0.34
N LEU A 142 -4.78 9.35 -0.88
CA LEU A 142 -4.41 8.01 -1.32
C LEU A 142 -2.89 7.89 -1.42
N SER A 143 -2.33 6.84 -0.84
CA SER A 143 -0.91 6.53 -0.91
C SER A 143 -0.71 5.07 -1.32
N GLU A 144 0.16 4.85 -2.30
CA GLU A 144 0.62 3.52 -2.63
C GLU A 144 1.65 3.08 -1.59
N THR A 145 1.49 1.85 -1.10
CA THR A 145 2.34 1.25 -0.07
C THR A 145 2.89 -0.07 -0.57
N TYR A 146 3.96 -0.54 0.06
CA TYR A 146 4.52 -1.86 -0.20
C TYR A 146 5.10 -2.41 1.11
N PRO A 147 4.38 -3.29 1.83
CA PRO A 147 4.77 -3.74 3.17
C PRO A 147 6.19 -4.30 3.25
N ALA A 148 6.65 -5.01 2.21
CA ALA A 148 8.02 -5.52 2.16
C ALA A 148 9.08 -4.40 2.16
N ALA A 149 8.83 -3.27 1.49
CA ALA A 149 9.72 -2.11 1.55
C ALA A 149 9.63 -1.37 2.88
N ALA A 150 8.44 -1.30 3.50
CA ALA A 150 8.29 -0.73 4.84
C ALA A 150 9.06 -1.55 5.89
N PHE A 151 8.97 -2.88 5.84
CA PHE A 151 9.75 -3.76 6.71
C PHE A 151 11.25 -3.58 6.52
N ALA A 152 11.73 -3.50 5.27
CA ALA A 152 13.13 -3.23 4.98
C ALA A 152 13.60 -1.89 5.55
N ALA A 153 12.81 -0.82 5.37
CA ALA A 153 13.12 0.51 5.88
C ALA A 153 13.15 0.58 7.41
N TRP A 154 12.25 -0.12 8.09
CA TRP A 154 12.21 -0.19 9.56
C TRP A 154 13.15 -1.23 10.17
N GLY A 155 13.91 -1.97 9.35
CA GLY A 155 14.82 -3.02 9.84
C GLY A 155 14.10 -4.21 10.47
N ILE A 156 12.86 -4.50 10.04
CA ILE A 156 12.06 -5.62 10.54
C ILE A 156 12.30 -6.84 9.65
N GLU A 157 12.86 -7.90 10.22
CA GLU A 157 13.04 -9.18 9.53
C GLU A 157 11.69 -9.83 9.21
N CYS A 158 11.33 -9.88 7.92
CA CYS A 158 10.04 -10.40 7.47
C CYS A 158 10.15 -11.66 6.61
N ARG A 159 11.35 -12.23 6.40
CA ARG A 159 11.51 -13.36 5.47
C ARG A 159 10.67 -14.57 5.92
N GLY A 160 9.77 -15.01 5.05
CA GLY A 160 8.95 -16.20 5.28
C GLY A 160 7.59 -15.95 5.95
N TYR A 161 7.23 -14.70 6.30
CA TYR A 161 5.95 -14.40 6.95
C TYR A 161 4.70 -14.77 6.12
N LYS A 162 4.84 -14.88 4.80
CA LYS A 162 3.80 -15.33 3.84
C LYS A 162 3.99 -16.77 3.32
N ALA A 163 4.88 -17.58 3.93
CA ALA A 163 5.26 -18.88 3.38
C ALA A 163 4.16 -19.96 3.59
N ARG A 164 3.20 -20.03 2.66
CA ARG A 164 2.06 -20.98 2.73
C ARG A 164 2.45 -22.46 2.87
N ARG A 165 3.65 -22.86 2.43
CA ARG A 165 4.16 -24.25 2.58
C ARG A 165 4.82 -24.55 3.93
N ARG A 166 5.02 -23.54 4.78
CA ARG A 166 5.68 -23.63 6.10
C ARG A 166 4.88 -22.79 7.10
N PRO A 167 3.67 -23.24 7.48
CA PRO A 167 2.75 -22.45 8.29
C PRO A 167 3.29 -22.12 9.68
N GLU A 168 3.94 -23.06 10.35
CA GLU A 168 4.54 -22.84 11.69
C GLU A 168 5.64 -21.77 11.67
N GLU A 169 6.52 -21.82 10.67
CA GLU A 169 7.55 -20.78 10.45
C GLU A 169 6.89 -19.43 10.17
N SER A 170 5.89 -19.39 9.28
CA SER A 170 5.19 -18.14 8.92
C SER A 170 4.52 -17.51 10.13
N THR A 171 3.82 -18.30 10.94
CA THR A 171 3.21 -17.87 12.21
C THR A 171 4.25 -17.34 13.18
N THR A 172 5.39 -18.01 13.33
CA THR A 172 6.48 -17.57 14.21
C THR A 172 7.07 -16.24 13.76
N VAL A 173 7.29 -16.06 12.45
CA VAL A 173 7.80 -14.81 11.88
C VAL A 173 6.78 -13.69 12.07
N ARG A 174 5.50 -13.91 11.75
CA ARG A 174 4.44 -12.90 11.98
C ARG A 174 4.33 -12.50 13.44
N ALA A 175 4.40 -13.45 14.38
CA ALA A 175 4.41 -13.14 15.81
C ALA A 175 5.60 -12.25 16.22
N SER A 176 6.77 -12.43 15.60
CA SER A 176 7.92 -11.55 15.83
C SER A 176 7.71 -10.15 15.26
N ILE A 177 7.14 -10.05 14.05
CA ILE A 177 6.81 -8.76 13.43
C ILE A 177 5.80 -8.00 14.29
N VAL A 178 4.70 -8.64 14.68
CA VAL A 178 3.63 -8.06 15.48
C VAL A 178 4.17 -7.51 16.81
N ARG A 179 4.97 -8.30 17.55
CA ARG A 179 5.61 -7.81 18.79
C ARG A 179 6.50 -6.59 18.56
N THR A 180 7.21 -6.53 17.43
CA THR A 180 8.08 -5.40 17.09
C THR A 180 7.26 -4.15 16.83
N ILE A 181 6.17 -4.26 16.06
CA ILE A 181 5.25 -3.16 15.77
C ILE A 181 4.57 -2.67 17.05
N GLU A 182 4.08 -3.59 17.88
CA GLU A 182 3.42 -3.27 19.15
C GLU A 182 4.37 -2.53 20.11
N ALA A 183 5.61 -3.01 20.25
CA ALA A 183 6.61 -2.35 21.08
C ALA A 183 6.94 -0.92 20.59
N ALA A 184 7.03 -0.72 19.27
CA ALA A 184 7.34 0.58 18.68
C ALA A 184 6.17 1.58 18.77
N THR A 185 4.94 1.11 18.59
CA THR A 185 3.74 1.95 18.44
C THR A 185 2.89 2.06 19.71
N GLY A 186 3.10 1.19 20.71
CA GLY A 186 2.25 1.06 21.91
C GLY A 186 2.12 2.31 22.79
N ARG A 187 2.93 3.36 22.55
CA ARG A 187 2.76 4.68 23.20
C ARG A 187 1.56 5.47 22.68
N TRP A 188 1.12 5.21 21.45
CA TRP A 188 0.07 5.98 20.79
C TRP A 188 -0.99 5.12 20.12
N LEU A 189 -0.66 3.89 19.73
CA LEU A 189 -1.57 2.96 19.10
C LEU A 189 -1.96 1.86 20.09
N ASP A 190 -3.24 1.55 20.18
CA ASP A 190 -3.79 0.35 20.81
C ASP A 190 -4.17 -0.64 19.72
N LEU A 191 -3.65 -1.86 19.82
CA LEU A 191 -3.93 -2.93 18.86
C LEU A 191 -5.07 -3.84 19.32
N GLY A 192 -5.52 -3.76 20.58
CA GLY A 192 -6.53 -4.65 21.15
C GLY A 192 -6.20 -6.12 20.89
N ASP A 193 -7.17 -6.85 20.32
CA ASP A 193 -7.05 -8.29 20.00
C ASP A 193 -6.41 -8.56 18.61
N LEU A 194 -6.08 -7.51 17.84
CA LEU A 194 -5.48 -7.67 16.51
C LEU A 194 -4.14 -8.43 16.49
N PRO A 195 -3.28 -8.41 17.53
CA PRO A 195 -2.04 -9.16 17.51
C PRO A 195 -2.21 -10.64 17.16
N ASP A 196 -3.19 -11.32 17.74
CA ASP A 196 -3.45 -12.73 17.47
C ASP A 196 -4.04 -12.95 16.06
N ASP A 197 -4.94 -12.06 15.63
CA ASP A 197 -5.52 -12.10 14.28
C ASP A 197 -4.43 -11.90 13.20
N MET A 198 -3.49 -10.96 13.39
CA MET A 198 -2.39 -10.70 12.46
C MET A 198 -1.36 -11.84 12.44
N VAL A 199 -1.21 -12.56 13.55
CA VAL A 199 -0.41 -13.78 13.58
C VAL A 199 -1.06 -14.89 12.77
N ALA A 200 -2.40 -14.96 12.74
CA ALA A 200 -3.13 -15.95 11.95
C ALA A 200 -3.24 -15.56 10.46
N ASP A 201 -3.33 -14.27 10.13
CA ASP A 201 -3.63 -13.76 8.79
C ASP A 201 -2.60 -12.72 8.32
N ASP A 202 -1.83 -13.07 7.27
CA ASP A 202 -0.85 -12.16 6.68
C ASP A 202 -1.50 -10.93 6.03
N HIS A 203 -2.72 -11.02 5.53
CA HIS A 203 -3.42 -9.90 4.90
C HIS A 203 -3.74 -8.81 5.90
N LEU A 204 -4.15 -9.18 7.12
CA LEU A 204 -4.43 -8.22 8.18
C LEU A 204 -3.16 -7.53 8.68
N LEU A 205 -2.05 -8.27 8.79
CA LEU A 205 -0.75 -7.70 9.15
C LEU A 205 -0.29 -6.66 8.12
N ASP A 206 -0.36 -6.99 6.84
CA ASP A 206 0.02 -6.04 5.79
C ASP A 206 -0.91 -4.84 5.72
N ALA A 207 -2.21 -5.01 5.97
CA ALA A 207 -3.15 -3.91 6.07
C ALA A 207 -2.81 -2.95 7.22
N LEU A 208 -2.37 -3.45 8.39
CA LEU A 208 -1.85 -2.59 9.46
C LEU A 208 -0.62 -1.82 8.98
N VAL A 209 0.32 -2.48 8.30
CA VAL A 209 1.52 -1.84 7.76
C VAL A 209 1.15 -0.75 6.74
N CYS A 210 0.18 -0.99 5.86
CA CYS A 210 -0.35 -0.01 4.93
C CYS A 210 -0.88 1.23 5.67
N ALA A 211 -1.61 1.04 6.77
CA ALA A 211 -2.13 2.14 7.59
C ALA A 211 -0.99 2.95 8.24
N LEU A 212 0.04 2.28 8.75
CA LEU A 212 1.22 2.93 9.32
C LEU A 212 2.02 3.71 8.28
N VAL A 213 2.19 3.16 7.07
CA VAL A 213 2.81 3.90 5.96
C VAL A 213 1.96 5.11 5.57
N ALA A 214 0.63 4.99 5.53
CA ALA A 214 -0.25 6.13 5.28
C ALA A 214 -0.09 7.23 6.35
N VAL A 215 0.07 6.86 7.64
CA VAL A 215 0.44 7.83 8.69
C VAL A 215 1.78 8.50 8.36
N ALA A 216 2.78 7.73 7.95
CA ALA A 216 4.11 8.25 7.62
C ALA A 216 4.06 9.23 6.44
N VAL A 217 3.27 8.95 5.40
CA VAL A 217 3.05 9.90 4.29
C VAL A 217 2.45 11.20 4.79
N ARG A 218 1.42 11.12 5.64
CA ARG A 218 0.76 12.32 6.21
C ARG A 218 1.67 13.16 7.10
N THR A 219 2.65 12.56 7.75
CA THR A 219 3.63 13.28 8.58
C THR A 219 4.89 13.68 7.83
N GLY A 220 5.02 13.34 6.55
CA GLY A 220 6.22 13.63 5.75
C GLY A 220 7.41 12.72 6.07
N SER A 221 7.17 11.56 6.68
CA SER A 221 8.19 10.58 7.09
C SER A 221 8.39 9.46 6.06
N THR A 222 8.29 9.79 4.76
CA THR A 222 8.52 8.86 3.64
C THR A 222 9.36 9.50 2.55
N SER A 223 9.96 8.68 1.69
CA SER A 223 10.61 9.15 0.48
C SER A 223 9.56 9.67 -0.51
N TRP A 224 9.77 10.89 -1.00
CA TRP A 224 8.95 11.52 -2.03
C TRP A 224 9.62 11.41 -3.41
N PRO A 225 8.84 11.44 -4.50
CA PRO A 225 9.41 11.52 -5.84
C PRO A 225 10.32 12.75 -5.96
N PRO A 226 11.53 12.62 -6.52
CA PRO A 226 12.37 13.78 -6.82
C PRO A 226 11.67 14.70 -7.83
N GLY A 227 12.09 15.96 -7.90
CA GLY A 227 11.37 17.01 -8.64
C GLY A 227 11.12 16.71 -10.12
N ASP A 228 12.04 16.02 -10.78
CA ASP A 228 11.93 15.57 -12.18
C ASP A 228 11.02 14.36 -12.38
N ALA A 229 10.68 13.65 -11.30
CA ALA A 229 9.83 12.47 -11.30
C ALA A 229 8.37 12.73 -10.88
N VAL A 230 8.04 13.91 -10.36
CA VAL A 230 6.70 14.21 -9.79
C VAL A 230 5.58 13.95 -10.79
N ASP A 231 5.73 14.41 -12.04
CA ASP A 231 4.69 14.25 -13.05
C ASP A 231 4.49 12.78 -13.45
N VAL A 232 5.57 11.99 -13.50
CA VAL A 232 5.51 10.55 -13.74
C VAL A 232 4.86 9.85 -12.55
N ALA A 233 5.25 10.17 -11.33
CA ALA A 233 4.68 9.62 -10.10
C ALA A 233 3.16 9.87 -9.98
N ARG A 234 2.67 11.03 -10.45
CA ARG A 234 1.22 11.31 -10.49
C ARG A 234 0.45 10.42 -11.46
N ARG A 235 1.09 9.92 -12.52
CA ARG A 235 0.49 9.02 -13.51
C ARG A 235 0.69 7.55 -13.17
N GLU A 236 1.93 7.14 -12.91
CA GLU A 236 2.32 5.75 -12.65
C GLU A 236 2.03 5.29 -11.21
N GLY A 237 2.03 6.22 -10.25
CA GLY A 237 2.04 5.94 -8.81
C GLY A 237 3.43 6.00 -8.20
N TRP A 238 3.48 6.19 -6.88
CA TRP A 238 4.71 6.22 -6.10
C TRP A 238 4.61 5.39 -4.83
N ILE A 239 5.43 4.35 -4.71
CA ILE A 239 5.53 3.51 -3.52
C ILE A 239 6.21 4.32 -2.42
N HIS A 240 5.46 4.64 -1.37
CA HIS A 240 6.02 5.35 -0.22
C HIS A 240 6.80 4.42 0.69
N ILE A 241 8.08 4.74 0.87
CA ILE A 241 9.00 4.02 1.75
C ILE A 241 9.30 4.90 2.97
N PRO A 242 9.07 4.42 4.21
CA PRO A 242 9.38 5.17 5.42
C PRO A 242 10.85 5.62 5.48
N THR A 243 11.10 6.83 5.99
CA THR A 243 12.45 7.36 6.22
C THR A 243 12.83 7.47 7.69
N ASP A 244 11.82 7.49 8.57
CA ASP A 244 12.01 7.58 10.02
C ASP A 244 11.82 6.22 10.70
N PRO A 245 12.45 6.00 11.87
CA PRO A 245 12.17 4.84 12.71
C PRO A 245 10.69 4.69 13.06
N LEU A 246 10.18 3.45 13.09
CA LEU A 246 8.78 3.18 13.39
C LEU A 246 8.32 3.74 14.75
N ASP A 247 9.19 3.76 15.75
CA ASP A 247 8.87 4.26 17.10
C ASP A 247 8.78 5.79 17.21
N HIS A 248 9.20 6.51 16.17
CA HIS A 248 9.02 7.96 16.00
C HIS A 248 7.69 8.31 15.32
N LEU A 249 7.08 7.37 14.60
CA LEU A 249 5.84 7.59 13.86
C LEU A 249 4.69 7.98 14.79
N ARG A 250 4.01 9.08 14.52
CA ARG A 250 2.79 9.48 15.24
C ARG A 250 1.73 9.96 14.25
N PRO A 251 0.44 9.69 14.48
CA PRO A 251 -0.62 10.25 13.68
C PRO A 251 -0.66 11.77 13.85
N PRO A 252 -1.16 12.52 12.85
CA PRO A 252 -1.32 13.96 12.95
C PRO A 252 -2.15 14.33 14.20
N ALA A 253 -1.78 15.44 14.84
CA ALA A 253 -2.53 15.99 15.96
C ALA A 253 -3.96 16.34 15.52
N ARG A 254 -4.91 16.23 16.45
CA ARG A 254 -6.33 16.55 16.23
C ARG A 254 -6.55 18.01 15.86
#